data_AF-A0A0B8QIU9-F1
#
_entry.id   AF-A0A0B8QIU9-F1
#
_cell.length_a   1.000
_cell.length_b   1.000
_cell.length_c   1.000
_cell.angle_alpha   90.00
_cell.angle_beta   90.00
_cell.angle_gamma   90.00
#
_symmetry.space_group_name_H-M   'P 1'
#
loop_
_entity.id
_entity.type
_entity.pdbx_description
1 polymer ?
#
loop_
_entity_poly.entity_id
_entity_poly.type
_entity_poly.pdbx_seq_one_letter_code
_entity_poly.pdbx_strand_id
1 'polypeptide(L)'
;MSDITDAMLLGTLFQALFARNIMLVATSNIPPHLLYRNGLQRARFLPAIELIEKNCVIHELDSENDFRMRTLEQAELYHHPLDKVAGENLERYFKQLSAIEVEEGNAGIR
;
A
#
# COMPACT_ATOMS: atom_id res chain seq x y z
N MET A 1 3.94 7.32 14.30
CA MET A 1 3.67 8.58 13.59
C MET A 1 2.15 8.67 13.45
N SER A 2 1.47 9.25 14.45
CA SER A 2 0.00 9.38 14.46
C SER A 2 -0.32 10.87 14.62
N ASP A 3 0.00 11.64 13.59
CA ASP A 3 -0.29 13.07 13.60
C ASP A 3 -1.72 13.28 13.08
N ILE A 4 -2.50 14.02 13.86
CA ILE A 4 -3.87 14.40 13.52
C ILE A 4 -3.91 15.31 12.28
N THR A 5 -2.80 15.98 11.98
CA THR A 5 -2.66 16.90 10.85
C THR A 5 -2.79 16.16 9.52
N ASP A 6 -2.12 15.00 9.37
CA ASP A 6 -2.18 14.19 8.16
C ASP A 6 -3.59 13.67 7.91
N ALA A 7 -4.26 13.23 8.98
CA ALA A 7 -5.63 12.75 8.95
C ALA A 7 -6.61 13.84 8.48
N MET A 8 -6.48 15.06 9.00
CA MET A 8 -7.34 16.18 8.61
C MET A 8 -7.07 16.63 7.16
N LEU A 9 -5.80 16.63 6.73
CA LEU A 9 -5.43 16.95 5.35
C LEU A 9 -6.05 15.94 4.36
N LEU A 10 -5.95 14.64 4.67
CA LEU A 10 -6.52 13.57 3.84
C LEU A 10 -8.04 13.69 3.67
N GLY A 11 -8.77 14.05 4.72
CA GLY A 11 -10.21 14.28 4.62
C GLY A 11 -10.56 15.37 3.61
N THR A 12 -9.87 16.51 3.67
CA THR A 12 -10.09 17.61 2.70
C THR A 12 -9.66 17.24 1.28
N LEU A 13 -8.59 16.45 1.15
CA LEU A 13 -8.12 15.96 -0.13
C LEU A 13 -9.14 15.03 -0.78
N PHE A 14 -9.62 14.02 -0.05
CA PHE A 14 -10.62 13.07 -0.59
C PHE A 14 -11.90 13.76 -1.00
N GLN A 15 -12.38 14.71 -0.19
CA GLN A 15 -13.53 15.52 -0.55
C GLN A 15 -13.31 16.27 -1.88
N ALA A 16 -12.12 16.87 -2.05
CA ALA A 16 -11.78 17.60 -3.26
C ALA A 16 -11.62 16.70 -4.49
N LEU A 17 -11.07 15.49 -4.33
CA LEU A 17 -10.92 14.49 -5.40
C LEU A 17 -12.29 14.00 -5.88
N PHE A 18 -13.13 13.55 -4.96
CA PHE A 18 -14.46 13.01 -5.29
C PHE A 18 -15.38 14.09 -5.87
N ALA A 19 -15.33 15.32 -5.34
CA ALA A 19 -16.09 16.45 -5.90
C ALA A 19 -15.69 16.79 -7.35
N ARG A 20 -14.50 16.38 -7.80
CA ARG A 20 -13.98 16.61 -9.15
C ARG A 20 -14.08 15.37 -10.05
N ASN A 21 -14.79 14.32 -9.60
CA ASN A 21 -14.86 13.02 -10.29
C ASN A 21 -13.49 12.42 -10.58
N ILE A 22 -12.51 12.67 -9.70
CA ILE A 22 -11.18 12.07 -9.82
C ILE A 22 -11.23 10.66 -9.21
N MET A 23 -10.72 9.68 -9.96
CA MET A 23 -10.62 8.30 -9.50
C MET A 23 -9.50 8.17 -8.45
N LEU A 24 -9.84 7.63 -7.28
CA LEU A 24 -8.89 7.27 -6.24
C LEU A 24 -8.62 5.76 -6.31
N VAL A 25 -7.36 5.40 -6.48
CA VAL A 25 -6.85 4.04 -6.26
C VAL A 25 -5.89 4.11 -5.08
N ALA A 26 -6.13 3.32 -4.05
CA ALA A 26 -5.31 3.30 -2.84
C ALA A 26 -5.16 1.87 -2.32
N THR A 27 -4.01 1.60 -1.69
CA THR A 27 -3.74 0.34 -1.00
C THR A 27 -3.61 0.59 0.50
N SER A 28 -4.03 -0.37 1.30
CA SER A 28 -3.92 -0.29 2.76
C SER A 28 -3.70 -1.69 3.34
N ASN A 29 -2.89 -1.76 4.40
CA ASN A 29 -2.70 -2.98 5.17
C ASN A 29 -3.80 -3.21 6.23
N ILE A 30 -4.74 -2.27 6.35
CA ILE A 30 -5.81 -2.25 7.36
C ILE A 30 -7.11 -1.86 6.66
N PRO A 31 -8.25 -2.50 6.94
CA PRO A 31 -9.52 -2.14 6.31
C PRO A 31 -9.95 -0.69 6.68
N PRO A 32 -10.69 0.01 5.79
CA PRO A 32 -11.03 1.43 5.96
C PRO A 32 -11.60 1.83 7.34
N HIS A 33 -12.59 1.09 7.86
CA HIS A 33 -13.19 1.35 9.17
C HIS A 33 -12.20 1.27 10.36
N LEU A 34 -11.05 0.61 10.18
CA LEU A 34 -9.99 0.48 11.18
C LEU A 34 -8.85 1.47 10.96
N LEU A 35 -8.88 2.28 9.90
CA LEU A 35 -7.86 3.30 9.67
C LEU A 35 -7.80 4.27 10.84
N TYR A 36 -6.57 4.57 11.25
CA TYR A 36 -6.28 5.47 12.38
C TYR A 36 -6.98 5.05 13.69
N ARG A 37 -7.25 3.74 13.87
CA ARG A 37 -7.76 3.19 15.13
C ARG A 37 -6.83 3.58 16.28
N ASN A 38 -7.42 4.04 17.38
CA ASN A 38 -6.72 4.58 18.55
C ASN A 38 -5.85 5.82 18.30
N GLY A 39 -5.93 6.43 17.11
CA GLY A 39 -5.24 7.66 16.79
C GLY A 39 -5.78 8.85 17.59
N LEU A 40 -4.89 9.80 17.90
CA LEU A 40 -5.24 11.02 18.61
C LEU A 40 -6.36 11.76 17.85
N GLN A 41 -7.47 12.07 18.51
CA GLN A 41 -8.64 12.74 17.90
C GLN A 41 -9.21 12.02 16.67
N ARG A 42 -9.20 10.68 16.63
CA ARG A 42 -9.76 9.83 15.57
C ARG A 42 -11.15 10.27 15.06
N ALA A 43 -11.99 10.85 15.92
CA ALA A 43 -13.30 11.38 15.54
C ALA A 43 -13.23 12.37 14.36
N ARG A 44 -12.17 13.18 14.27
CA ARG A 44 -11.95 14.11 13.15
C ARG A 44 -11.58 13.42 11.83
N PHE A 45 -11.10 12.17 11.89
CA PHE A 45 -10.76 11.38 10.72
C PHE A 45 -11.93 10.51 10.23
N LEU A 46 -12.96 10.29 11.04
CA LEU A 46 -14.16 9.54 10.64
C LEU A 46 -14.78 10.05 9.32
N PRO A 47 -14.88 11.36 9.05
CA PRO A 47 -15.41 11.85 7.77
C PRO A 47 -14.58 11.40 6.56
N ALA A 48 -13.25 11.27 6.70
CA ALA A 48 -12.39 10.77 5.63
C ALA A 48 -12.64 9.28 5.36
N ILE A 49 -12.86 8.49 6.41
CA ILE A 49 -13.23 7.07 6.30
C ILE A 49 -14.59 6.93 5.61
N GLU A 50 -15.58 7.73 6.01
CA GLU A 50 -16.90 7.74 5.36
C GLU A 50 -16.81 8.08 3.87
N LEU A 51 -15.94 9.02 3.50
CA LEU A 51 -15.71 9.35 2.09
C LEU A 51 -15.10 8.16 1.31
N ILE A 52 -14.16 7.43 1.91
CA ILE A 52 -13.60 6.21 1.30
C ILE A 52 -14.70 5.16 1.14
N GLU A 53 -15.42 4.81 2.22
CA GLU A 53 -16.42 3.75 2.21
C GLU A 53 -17.60 4.05 1.27
N LYS A 54 -17.93 5.33 1.08
CA LYS A 54 -19.00 5.75 0.18
C LYS A 54 -18.59 5.75 -1.29
N ASN A 55 -17.34 6.11 -1.62
CA ASN A 55 -16.93 6.40 -3.00
C ASN A 55 -15.96 5.37 -3.59
N CYS A 56 -15.41 4.46 -2.78
CA CYS A 56 -14.49 3.43 -3.23
C CYS A 56 -15.13 2.04 -3.14
N VAL A 57 -14.81 1.19 -4.12
CA VAL A 57 -15.05 -0.25 -4.02
C VAL A 57 -13.91 -0.86 -3.21
N ILE A 58 -14.23 -1.53 -2.11
CA ILE A 58 -13.24 -2.13 -1.22
C ILE A 58 -12.97 -3.56 -1.67
N HIS A 59 -11.73 -3.83 -2.06
CA HIS A 59 -11.24 -5.17 -2.37
C HIS A 59 -10.30 -5.63 -1.27
N GLU A 60 -10.68 -6.67 -0.54
CA GLU A 60 -9.80 -7.35 0.40
C GLU A 60 -8.92 -8.32 -0.37
N LEU A 61 -7.61 -8.13 -0.28
CA LEU A 61 -6.62 -9.01 -0.87
C LEU A 61 -6.20 -10.03 0.19
N ASP A 62 -6.92 -11.14 0.26
CA ASP A 62 -6.48 -12.30 1.04
C ASP A 62 -5.47 -13.08 0.18
N SER A 63 -4.18 -12.97 0.51
CA SER A 63 -3.16 -13.78 -0.12
C SER A 63 -2.64 -14.80 0.89
N GLU A 64 -2.94 -16.09 0.66
CA GLU A 64 -2.29 -17.19 1.37
C GLU A 64 -0.76 -17.16 1.23
N ASN A 65 -0.27 -16.47 0.19
CA ASN A 65 1.13 -16.35 -0.14
C ASN A 65 1.65 -14.95 0.19
N ASP A 66 2.49 -14.85 1.21
CA ASP A 66 3.33 -13.66 1.37
C ASP A 66 4.36 -13.65 0.24
N PHE A 67 4.12 -12.84 -0.80
CA PHE A 67 5.02 -12.69 -1.95
C PHE A 67 6.41 -12.19 -1.54
N ARG A 68 6.54 -11.56 -0.37
CA ARG A 68 7.84 -11.20 0.19
C ARG A 68 8.59 -12.48 0.58
N MET A 69 7.95 -13.39 1.31
CA MET A 69 8.58 -14.62 1.77
C MET A 69 9.09 -15.49 0.62
N ARG A 70 8.28 -15.64 -0.45
CA ARG A 70 8.70 -16.39 -1.65
C ARG A 70 10.01 -15.89 -2.27
N THR A 71 10.29 -14.58 -2.15
CA THR A 71 11.51 -14.01 -2.71
C THR A 71 12.66 -13.95 -1.72
N LEU A 72 12.34 -13.75 -0.43
CA LEU A 72 13.33 -13.62 0.64
C LEU A 72 13.90 -14.98 1.09
N GLU A 73 13.19 -16.10 0.86
CA GLU A 73 13.73 -17.45 1.07
C GLU A 73 14.94 -17.77 0.17
N GLN A 74 15.07 -17.09 -0.98
CA GLN A 74 16.12 -17.34 -1.97
C GLN A 74 17.30 -16.34 -1.89
N ALA A 75 17.23 -15.34 -1.00
CA ALA A 75 18.23 -14.28 -0.91
C ALA A 75 18.91 -14.27 0.46
N GLU A 76 20.24 -14.15 0.48
CA GLU A 76 20.96 -13.71 1.68
C GLU A 76 20.53 -12.28 2.02
N LEU A 77 19.71 -12.13 3.06
CA LEU A 77 19.11 -10.85 3.47
C LEU A 77 20.11 -9.84 4.02
N TYR A 78 21.28 -10.31 4.43
CA TYR A 78 22.31 -9.50 5.06
C TYR A 78 23.67 -9.81 4.45
N HIS A 79 24.31 -8.81 3.88
CA HIS A 79 25.65 -8.91 3.31
C HIS A 79 26.65 -8.08 4.12
N HIS A 80 27.77 -8.71 4.46
CA HIS A 80 28.91 -8.07 5.10
C HIS A 80 30.19 -8.83 4.71
N PRO A 81 31.32 -8.15 4.43
CA PRO A 81 31.52 -6.70 4.43
C PRO A 81 30.92 -6.00 3.19
N LEU A 82 30.98 -4.66 3.13
CA LEU A 82 30.58 -3.86 1.96
C LEU A 82 31.64 -4.00 0.86
N ASP A 83 31.70 -5.17 0.24
CA ASP A 83 32.64 -5.49 -0.83
C ASP A 83 31.95 -5.60 -2.19
N LYS A 84 32.74 -5.93 -3.21
CA LYS A 84 32.26 -6.08 -4.60
C LYS A 84 31.23 -7.21 -4.74
N VAL A 85 31.37 -8.28 -3.95
CA VAL A 85 30.48 -9.44 -3.99
C VAL A 85 29.12 -9.08 -3.42
N ALA A 86 29.08 -8.31 -2.32
CA ALA A 86 27.84 -7.78 -1.77
C ALA A 86 27.07 -6.91 -2.80
N GLY A 87 27.78 -6.07 -3.54
CA GLY A 87 27.20 -5.26 -4.62
C GLY A 87 26.62 -6.10 -5.76
N GLU A 88 27.39 -7.09 -6.25
CA GLU A 88 26.97 -8.00 -7.33
C GLU A 88 25.73 -8.83 -6.94
N ASN A 89 25.68 -9.32 -5.69
CA ASN A 89 24.53 -10.06 -5.17
C ASN A 89 23.27 -9.19 -5.10
N LEU A 90 23.39 -7.95 -4.61
CA LEU A 90 22.25 -7.03 -4.50
C LEU A 90 21.68 -6.66 -5.88
N GLU A 91 22.54 -6.40 -6.86
CA GLU A 91 22.12 -6.13 -8.24
C GLU A 91 21.41 -7.34 -8.86
N ARG A 92 21.92 -8.55 -8.61
CA ARG A 92 21.29 -9.80 -9.06
C ARG A 92 19.89 -9.97 -8.48
N TYR A 93 19.72 -9.85 -7.16
CA TYR A 93 18.42 -10.00 -6.51
C TYR A 93 17.44 -8.92 -6.95
N PHE A 94 17.90 -7.67 -7.11
CA PHE A 94 17.06 -6.60 -7.63
C PHE A 94 16.50 -6.92 -9.03
N LYS A 95 17.32 -7.46 -9.94
CA LYS A 95 16.88 -7.88 -11.28
C LYS A 95 15.87 -9.02 -11.22
N GLN A 96 16.07 -9.99 -10.33
CA GLN A 96 15.13 -11.12 -10.13
C GLN A 96 13.79 -10.65 -9.56
N LEU A 97 13.80 -9.68 -8.64
CA LEU A 97 12.61 -9.13 -7.98
C LEU A 97 11.79 -8.18 -8.86
N SER A 98 12.47 -7.44 -9.75
CA SER A 98 11.83 -6.41 -10.61
C SER A 98 11.36 -6.96 -11.95
N ALA A 99 11.83 -8.13 -12.38
CA ALA A 99 11.35 -8.81 -13.57
C ALA A 99 10.07 -9.61 -13.25
N ILE A 100 8.92 -8.93 -13.31
CA ILE A 100 7.61 -9.58 -13.30
C ILE A 100 7.05 -9.50 -14.72
N GLU A 101 6.74 -10.63 -15.36
CA GLU A 101 5.87 -10.65 -16.54
C GLU A 101 4.48 -10.16 -16.11
N VAL A 102 4.05 -9.03 -16.66
CA VAL A 102 2.71 -8.50 -16.43
C VAL A 102 1.74 -9.38 -17.19
N GLU A 103 1.04 -10.30 -16.51
CA GLU A 103 -0.21 -10.81 -17.03
C GLU A 103 -1.22 -9.66 -17.04
N GLU A 104 -1.77 -9.34 -18.21
CA GLU A 104 -2.83 -8.36 -18.35
C GLU A 104 -4.04 -8.80 -17.53
N GLY A 105 -4.18 -8.19 -16.34
CA GLY A 105 -5.35 -8.36 -15.50
C GLY A 105 -6.58 -7.90 -16.28
N ASN A 106 -7.43 -8.85 -16.65
CA ASN A 106 -8.69 -8.58 -17.33
C ASN A 106 -9.65 -7.90 -16.32
N ALA A 107 -9.50 -6.58 -16.18
CA ALA A 107 -10.38 -5.74 -15.39
C ALA A 107 -11.73 -5.61 -16.10
N GLY A 108 -12.52 -6.68 -16.02
CA GLY A 108 -13.92 -6.67 -16.38
C GLY A 108 -14.69 -5.78 -15.41
N ILE A 109 -14.72 -4.49 -15.69
CA ILE A 109 -15.67 -3.56 -15.08
C ILE A 109 -17.05 -3.95 -15.63
N ARG A 110 -17.84 -4.63 -14.79
CA ARG A 110 -19.28 -4.78 -14.97
C ARG A 110 -20.01 -3.74 -14.14
#